data_AF-A0A328VJ88-F1
#
_entry.id   AF-A0A328VJ88-F1
#
_cell.length_a   1.000
_cell.length_b   1.000
_cell.length_c   1.000
_cell.angle_alpha   90.00
_cell.angle_beta   90.00
_cell.angle_gamma   90.00
#
_symmetry.space_group_name_H-M   'P 1'
#
loop_
_entity.id
_entity.type
_entity.pdbx_description
1 polymer ?
#
loop_
_entity_poly.entity_id
_entity_poly.type
_entity_poly.pdbx_seq_one_letter_code
_entity_poly.pdbx_strand_id
1 'polypeptide(L)'
;MTDLKPVHPFPARMAPEVALSELAQVPAGSTVLDPMMGSGTVLRAAITHGLRAIGRDIDPLAVLMARVWTTPLNTDQLRQRARQLAARLSSAATPVPLPWIDDDPETATFVHYWFAEPQQRDLRLLSAALCDDDGPLGDALRLALSRIIITKDLGASLARDVSHSRPHRTRLTTPFSVRDGFLRAVELIASRLDAQPPQAGAAEIALEDARHLASLADHSVDVVLTSPPYLNAIDYLRGHRLALVWLGYRLRELRAIRANSIGAERAPVPGADLTALQDLPPCQETLQQLPSRERGMLQRYLLDLAALLAEMRRVLRPGGRAIVVLGNSCLRGVFLQNARLFWLLAQRQGFQLERWVERELPPNRRYLPPPRTAHQALLKRRMHTETIVTLSSL
;
A
#
# COMPACT_ATOMS: atom_id res chain seq x y z
N MET A 1 16.77 11.52 15.44
CA MET A 1 15.64 10.68 15.00
C MET A 1 16.11 9.83 13.83
N THR A 2 15.85 8.53 13.85
CA THR A 2 16.23 7.60 12.77
C THR A 2 15.41 7.92 11.51
N ASP A 3 16.08 8.33 10.43
CA ASP A 3 15.42 8.56 9.13
C ASP A 3 15.16 7.22 8.44
N LEU A 4 13.91 6.74 8.48
CA LEU A 4 13.51 5.48 7.85
C LEU A 4 13.43 5.66 6.33
N LYS A 5 14.40 5.05 5.65
CA LYS A 5 14.57 5.17 4.22
C LYS A 5 13.96 3.96 3.50
N PRO A 6 12.87 4.11 2.72
CA PRO A 6 12.19 2.99 2.07
C PRO A 6 13.05 2.37 0.96
N VAL A 7 12.81 1.09 0.71
CA VAL A 7 13.44 0.33 -0.38
C VAL A 7 12.75 0.55 -1.74
N HIS A 8 11.48 0.97 -1.76
CA HIS A 8 10.68 1.13 -2.98
C HIS A 8 9.82 2.42 -2.94
N PRO A 9 9.54 3.10 -4.07
CA PRO A 9 8.58 4.19 -4.12
C PRO A 9 7.18 3.70 -3.74
N PHE A 10 6.54 4.40 -2.80
CA PHE A 10 5.14 4.23 -2.45
C PHE A 10 4.63 5.61 -2.02
N PRO A 11 3.70 6.23 -2.77
CA PRO A 11 3.21 7.56 -2.45
C PRO A 11 2.33 7.54 -1.20
N ALA A 12 2.13 8.70 -0.56
CA ALA A 12 1.23 8.89 0.59
C ALA A 12 1.33 7.82 1.72
N ARG A 13 2.55 7.41 2.05
CA ARG A 13 2.83 6.59 3.23
C ARG A 13 2.50 7.36 4.51
N MET A 14 2.18 6.63 5.57
CA MET A 14 2.24 7.18 6.92
C MET A 14 3.60 7.84 7.14
N ALA A 15 3.57 9.04 7.72
CA ALA A 15 4.75 9.78 8.14
C ALA A 15 5.61 8.90 9.07
N PRO A 16 6.88 8.58 8.73
CA PRO A 16 7.72 7.76 9.60
C PRO A 16 7.86 8.31 11.02
N GLU A 17 7.89 9.63 11.17
CA GLU A 17 7.95 10.27 12.48
C GLU A 17 6.71 10.01 13.35
N VAL A 18 5.53 9.85 12.75
CA VAL A 18 4.30 9.49 13.48
C VAL A 18 4.44 8.06 13.97
N ALA A 19 4.81 7.13 13.09
CA ALA A 19 4.97 5.73 13.47
C ALA A 19 6.03 5.56 14.59
N LEU A 20 7.17 6.24 14.47
CA LEU A 20 8.22 6.21 15.49
C LEU A 20 7.76 6.83 16.81
N SER A 21 7.07 7.98 16.80
CA SER A 21 6.65 8.63 18.05
C SER A 21 5.58 7.83 18.79
N GLU A 22 4.63 7.26 18.06
CA GLU A 22 3.52 6.49 18.63
C GLU A 22 4.00 5.14 19.19
N LEU A 23 4.99 4.52 18.54
CA LEU A 23 5.57 3.26 19.00
C LEU A 23 6.63 3.41 20.10
N ALA A 24 7.19 4.61 20.30
CA ALA A 24 8.18 4.86 21.35
C ALA A 24 7.65 4.61 22.78
N GLN A 25 6.32 4.67 22.97
CA GLN A 25 5.65 4.45 24.27
C GLN A 25 5.08 3.03 24.39
N VAL A 26 5.34 2.16 23.42
CA VAL A 26 4.86 0.77 23.45
C VAL A 26 5.88 -0.10 24.18
N PRO A 27 5.47 -0.93 25.16
CA PRO A 27 6.39 -1.79 25.90
C PRO A 27 7.18 -2.72 24.98
N ALA A 28 8.48 -2.90 25.27
CA ALA A 28 9.34 -3.81 24.51
C ALA A 28 8.75 -5.23 24.46
N GLY A 29 8.92 -5.92 23.33
CA GLY A 29 8.36 -7.26 23.12
C GLY A 29 6.86 -7.30 22.80
N SER A 30 6.15 -6.16 22.84
CA SER A 30 4.76 -6.09 22.39
C SER A 30 4.62 -6.44 20.90
N THR A 31 3.45 -6.95 20.54
CA THR A 31 3.07 -7.25 19.16
C THR A 31 2.23 -6.10 18.58
N VAL A 32 2.76 -5.48 17.52
CA VAL A 32 2.13 -4.40 16.77
C VAL A 32 1.56 -4.94 15.47
N LEU A 33 0.29 -4.66 15.21
CA LEU A 33 -0.38 -4.99 13.95
C LEU A 33 -0.60 -3.73 13.11
N ASP A 34 -0.28 -3.82 11.82
CA ASP A 34 -0.81 -2.93 10.79
C ASP A 34 -1.60 -3.78 9.76
N PRO A 35 -2.94 -3.78 9.81
CA PRO A 35 -3.77 -4.60 8.94
C PRO A 35 -3.91 -4.04 7.51
N MET A 36 -3.33 -2.86 7.24
CA MET A 36 -3.28 -2.22 5.91
C MET A 36 -1.90 -1.58 5.73
N MET A 37 -0.85 -2.41 5.89
CA MET A 37 0.53 -1.95 6.10
C MET A 37 1.13 -1.15 4.96
N GLY A 38 0.55 -1.21 3.76
CA GLY A 38 1.12 -0.65 2.55
C GLY A 38 2.57 -1.12 2.38
N SER A 39 3.48 -0.20 2.11
CA SER A 39 4.92 -0.51 1.98
C SER A 39 5.65 -0.89 3.27
N GLY A 40 4.98 -0.91 4.43
CA GLY A 40 5.55 -1.41 5.69
C GLY A 40 6.23 -0.36 6.60
N THR A 41 5.86 0.93 6.51
CA THR A 41 6.45 1.98 7.37
C THR A 41 6.25 1.69 8.86
N VAL A 42 5.04 1.30 9.27
CA VAL A 42 4.73 0.95 10.66
C VAL A 42 5.55 -0.25 11.12
N LEU A 43 5.64 -1.29 10.30
CA LEU A 43 6.41 -2.48 10.62
C LEU A 43 7.89 -2.15 10.83
N ARG A 44 8.46 -1.33 9.93
CA ARG A 44 9.86 -0.91 10.05
C ARG A 44 10.10 -0.09 11.32
N ALA A 45 9.17 0.79 11.68
CA ALA A 45 9.23 1.55 12.93
C ALA A 45 9.14 0.61 14.16
N ALA A 46 8.22 -0.35 14.14
CA ALA A 46 8.06 -1.34 15.21
C ALA A 46 9.35 -2.16 15.45
N ILE A 47 9.96 -2.68 14.38
CA ILE A 47 11.24 -3.40 14.44
C ILE A 47 12.35 -2.51 15.02
N THR A 48 12.38 -1.23 14.66
CA THR A 48 13.36 -0.27 15.18
C THR A 48 13.23 -0.05 16.69
N HIS A 49 12.03 -0.25 17.25
CA HIS A 49 11.75 -0.21 18.69
C HIS A 49 11.86 -1.58 19.38
N GLY A 50 12.32 -2.64 18.68
CA GLY A 50 12.42 -3.98 19.25
C GLY A 50 11.07 -4.65 19.51
N LEU A 51 10.03 -4.23 18.78
CA LEU A 51 8.68 -4.80 18.85
C LEU A 51 8.51 -5.91 17.81
N ARG A 52 7.58 -6.84 18.05
CA ARG A 52 7.14 -7.80 17.03
C ARG A 52 6.13 -7.10 16.12
N ALA A 53 6.34 -7.16 14.82
CA ALA A 53 5.48 -6.53 13.83
C ALA A 53 4.68 -7.57 13.06
N ILE A 54 3.38 -7.34 12.89
CA ILE A 54 2.50 -8.13 12.04
C ILE A 54 1.91 -7.19 11.00
N GLY A 55 2.04 -7.55 9.73
CA GLY A 55 1.55 -6.75 8.62
C GLY A 55 0.64 -7.55 7.71
N ARG A 56 -0.50 -6.96 7.35
CA ARG A 56 -1.42 -7.48 6.34
C ARG A 56 -1.71 -6.41 5.31
N ASP A 57 -1.84 -6.82 4.05
CA ASP A 57 -2.32 -5.95 2.99
C ASP A 57 -2.95 -6.80 1.88
N ILE A 58 -3.86 -6.20 1.11
CA ILE A 58 -4.50 -6.83 -0.04
C ILE A 58 -3.69 -6.62 -1.33
N ASP A 59 -2.79 -5.64 -1.35
CA ASP A 59 -1.95 -5.32 -2.51
C ASP A 59 -0.68 -6.18 -2.51
N PRO A 60 -0.51 -7.11 -3.48
CA PRO A 60 0.64 -8.01 -3.46
C PRO A 60 1.98 -7.30 -3.61
N LEU A 61 2.02 -6.13 -4.28
CA LEU A 61 3.27 -5.39 -4.39
C LEU A 61 3.59 -4.68 -3.08
N ALA A 62 2.59 -4.18 -2.36
CA ALA A 62 2.77 -3.63 -1.02
C ALA A 62 3.33 -4.70 -0.06
N VAL A 63 2.77 -5.93 -0.13
CA VAL A 63 3.28 -7.09 0.60
C VAL A 63 4.75 -7.38 0.30
N LEU A 64 5.12 -7.41 -0.98
CA LEU A 64 6.52 -7.61 -1.38
C LEU A 64 7.44 -6.49 -0.87
N MET A 65 7.01 -5.23 -0.97
CA MET A 65 7.77 -4.07 -0.46
C MET A 65 8.03 -4.20 1.05
N ALA A 66 6.98 -4.46 1.82
CA ALA A 66 7.07 -4.59 3.27
C ALA A 66 7.96 -5.78 3.67
N ARG A 67 7.81 -6.92 2.99
CA ARG A 67 8.60 -8.13 3.25
C ARG A 67 10.08 -7.90 3.06
N VAL A 68 10.49 -7.32 1.93
CA VAL A 68 11.90 -7.02 1.65
C VAL A 68 12.45 -6.00 2.67
N TRP A 69 11.68 -5.00 3.08
CA TRP A 69 12.17 -3.96 4.00
C TRP A 69 12.36 -4.45 5.45
N THR A 70 11.73 -5.57 5.80
CA THR A 70 11.65 -6.10 7.17
C THR A 70 12.30 -7.48 7.33
N THR A 71 12.83 -8.08 6.26
CA THR A 71 13.47 -9.40 6.29
C THR A 71 14.98 -9.27 6.13
N PRO A 72 15.79 -9.87 7.03
CA PRO A 72 17.24 -9.88 6.87
C PRO A 72 17.67 -10.57 5.58
N LEU A 73 18.72 -10.06 4.95
CA LEU A 73 19.22 -10.55 3.69
C LEU A 73 20.73 -10.36 3.57
N ASN A 74 21.41 -11.33 2.98
CA ASN A 74 22.80 -11.15 2.55
C ASN A 74 22.83 -10.31 1.26
N THR A 75 23.20 -9.04 1.40
CA THR A 75 23.20 -8.05 0.32
C THR A 75 24.31 -8.30 -0.72
N ASP A 76 25.41 -8.95 -0.35
CA ASP A 76 26.46 -9.34 -1.30
C ASP A 76 26.02 -10.49 -2.21
N GLN A 77 25.32 -11.49 -1.65
CA GLN A 77 24.68 -12.53 -2.45
C GLN A 77 23.59 -11.94 -3.38
N LEU A 78 22.83 -10.96 -2.90
CA LEU A 78 21.86 -10.24 -3.72
C LEU A 78 22.54 -9.55 -4.92
N ARG A 79 23.61 -8.79 -4.68
CA ARG A 79 24.41 -8.13 -5.73
C ARG A 79 24.99 -9.15 -6.72
N GLN A 80 25.53 -10.26 -6.22
CA GLN A 80 26.09 -11.32 -7.05
C GLN A 80 25.04 -11.96 -7.97
N ARG A 81 23.89 -12.37 -7.42
CA ARG A 81 22.78 -12.94 -8.21
C ARG A 81 22.26 -11.93 -9.24
N ALA A 82 22.14 -10.66 -8.86
CA ALA A 82 21.71 -9.61 -9.79
C ALA A 82 22.67 -9.46 -10.99
N ARG A 83 23.99 -9.51 -10.76
CA ARG A 83 24.99 -9.49 -11.85
C ARG A 83 24.86 -10.71 -12.77
N GLN A 84 24.62 -11.89 -12.21
CA GLN A 84 24.41 -13.12 -12.99
C GLN A 84 23.16 -13.02 -13.88
N LEU A 85 22.04 -12.53 -13.34
CA LEU A 85 20.81 -12.30 -14.11
C LEU A 85 21.03 -11.23 -15.20
N ALA A 86 21.65 -10.10 -14.84
CA ALA A 86 21.95 -9.01 -15.76
C ALA A 86 22.85 -9.43 -16.94
N ALA A 87 23.79 -10.35 -16.71
CA ALA A 87 24.65 -10.89 -17.78
C ALA A 87 23.85 -11.64 -18.86
N ARG A 88 22.76 -12.32 -18.48
CA ARG A 88 21.88 -13.06 -19.40
C ARG A 88 21.05 -12.16 -20.31
N LEU A 89 20.82 -10.91 -19.92
CA LEU A 89 20.06 -9.93 -20.73
C LEU A 89 20.81 -9.47 -21.99
N SER A 90 22.11 -9.81 -22.10
CA SER A 90 22.96 -9.32 -23.19
C SER A 90 23.02 -10.27 -24.40
N SER A 91 22.43 -11.45 -24.30
CA SER A 91 22.35 -12.41 -25.42
C SER A 91 21.05 -12.22 -26.21
N ALA A 92 21.12 -12.28 -27.54
CA ALA A 92 19.96 -12.35 -28.41
C ALA A 92 19.24 -13.70 -28.20
N ALA A 93 18.36 -13.75 -27.19
CA ALA A 93 17.58 -14.92 -26.85
C ALA A 93 16.22 -14.86 -27.55
N THR A 94 15.72 -16.03 -27.97
CA THR A 94 14.32 -16.27 -28.31
C THR A 94 13.42 -15.75 -27.18
N PRO A 95 12.24 -15.17 -27.48
CA PRO A 95 11.32 -14.73 -26.44
C PRO A 95 11.01 -15.85 -25.45
N VAL A 96 11.21 -15.57 -24.15
CA VAL A 96 10.89 -16.53 -23.10
C VAL A 96 9.36 -16.51 -22.87
N PRO A 97 8.68 -17.67 -22.99
CA PRO A 97 7.24 -17.73 -22.76
C PRO A 97 6.93 -17.48 -21.28
N LEU A 98 5.89 -16.70 -21.03
CA LEU A 98 5.32 -16.44 -19.71
C LEU A 98 3.82 -16.78 -19.79
N PRO A 99 3.40 -17.98 -19.38
CA PRO A 99 2.02 -18.46 -19.58
C PRO A 99 0.93 -17.52 -19.04
N TRP A 100 1.19 -16.81 -17.94
CA TRP A 100 0.22 -15.84 -17.39
C TRP A 100 0.07 -14.56 -18.24
N ILE A 101 1.00 -14.30 -19.16
CA ILE A 101 0.89 -13.21 -20.15
C ILE A 101 0.42 -13.78 -21.49
N ASP A 102 1.08 -14.82 -21.98
CA ASP A 102 0.92 -15.31 -23.35
C ASP A 102 -0.42 -16.03 -23.57
N ASP A 103 -0.91 -16.74 -22.54
CA ASP A 103 -2.19 -17.45 -22.59
C ASP A 103 -3.39 -16.57 -22.16
N ASP A 104 -3.16 -15.28 -21.84
CA ASP A 104 -4.19 -14.33 -21.42
C ASP A 104 -4.21 -13.09 -22.33
N PRO A 105 -5.12 -13.04 -23.33
CA PRO A 105 -5.13 -11.97 -24.34
C PRO A 105 -5.24 -10.55 -23.77
N GLU A 106 -5.95 -10.39 -22.64
CA GLU A 106 -6.08 -9.09 -21.96
C GLU A 106 -4.72 -8.63 -21.41
N THR A 107 -4.02 -9.51 -20.69
CA THR A 107 -2.70 -9.22 -20.10
C THR A 107 -1.65 -9.03 -21.19
N ALA A 108 -1.65 -9.86 -22.24
CA ALA A 108 -0.78 -9.69 -23.41
C ALA A 108 -0.96 -8.30 -24.04
N THR A 109 -2.20 -7.92 -24.35
CA THR A 109 -2.53 -6.61 -24.94
C THR A 109 -2.05 -5.46 -24.06
N PHE A 110 -2.24 -5.58 -22.74
CA PHE A 110 -1.77 -4.58 -21.79
C PHE A 110 -0.25 -4.44 -21.79
N VAL A 111 0.49 -5.55 -21.79
CA VAL A 111 1.95 -5.56 -21.85
C VAL A 111 2.45 -4.91 -23.15
N HIS A 112 1.84 -5.26 -24.28
CA HIS A 112 2.18 -4.69 -25.59
C HIS A 112 1.91 -3.18 -25.66
N TYR A 113 0.87 -2.71 -24.97
CA TYR A 113 0.55 -1.28 -24.90
C TYR A 113 1.55 -0.50 -24.03
N TRP A 114 1.98 -1.06 -22.90
CA TRP A 114 2.78 -0.33 -21.90
C TRP A 114 4.28 -0.53 -21.98
N PHE A 115 4.79 -1.51 -22.74
CA PHE A 115 6.21 -1.85 -22.80
C PHE A 115 6.65 -1.98 -24.25
N ALA A 116 7.76 -1.34 -24.62
CA ALA A 116 8.35 -1.52 -25.94
C ALA A 116 9.07 -2.87 -26.03
N GLU A 117 9.18 -3.40 -27.24
CA GLU A 117 9.69 -4.76 -27.52
C GLU A 117 11.06 -5.05 -26.88
N PRO A 118 12.08 -4.15 -26.91
CA PRO A 118 13.35 -4.42 -26.25
C PRO A 118 13.20 -4.61 -24.73
N GLN A 119 12.35 -3.80 -24.10
CA GLN A 119 12.09 -3.91 -22.66
C GLN A 119 11.28 -5.17 -22.35
N GLN A 120 10.31 -5.55 -23.19
CA GLN A 120 9.56 -6.78 -23.02
C GLN A 120 10.48 -8.01 -23.03
N ARG A 121 11.42 -8.06 -23.99
CA ARG A 121 12.40 -9.16 -24.09
C ARG A 121 13.19 -9.32 -22.79
N ASP A 122 13.75 -8.22 -22.29
CA ASP A 122 14.61 -8.26 -21.10
C ASP A 122 13.78 -8.54 -19.82
N LEU A 123 12.58 -7.97 -19.72
CA LEU A 123 11.68 -8.23 -18.59
C LEU A 123 11.20 -9.68 -18.57
N ARG A 124 10.93 -10.31 -19.73
CA ARG A 124 10.58 -11.73 -19.83
C ARG A 124 11.64 -12.64 -19.23
N LEU A 125 12.91 -12.37 -19.54
CA LEU A 125 14.05 -13.12 -19.00
C LEU A 125 14.14 -13.01 -17.48
N LEU A 126 13.97 -11.80 -16.93
CA LEU A 126 13.97 -11.60 -15.48
C LEU A 126 12.75 -12.27 -14.82
N SER A 127 11.55 -12.08 -15.37
CA SER A 127 10.32 -12.65 -14.85
C SER A 127 10.35 -14.18 -14.80
N ALA A 128 10.80 -14.83 -15.88
CA ALA A 128 10.92 -16.28 -15.92
C ALA A 128 11.95 -16.79 -14.89
N ALA A 129 13.10 -16.11 -14.76
CA ALA A 129 14.12 -16.50 -13.80
C ALA A 129 13.72 -16.28 -12.34
N LEU A 130 12.74 -15.41 -12.08
CA LEU A 130 12.28 -15.02 -10.75
C LEU A 130 10.91 -15.59 -10.37
N CYS A 131 10.23 -16.33 -11.27
CA CYS A 131 8.89 -16.85 -11.05
C CYS A 131 8.83 -17.77 -9.82
N ASP A 132 9.77 -18.71 -9.75
CA ASP A 132 9.84 -19.74 -8.69
C ASP A 132 11.04 -19.52 -7.74
N ASP A 133 11.58 -18.30 -7.73
CA ASP A 133 12.73 -17.93 -6.89
C ASP A 133 12.27 -17.53 -5.49
N ASP A 134 11.85 -18.51 -4.69
CA ASP A 134 11.31 -18.25 -3.37
C ASP A 134 12.36 -17.76 -2.35
N GLY A 135 11.89 -16.99 -1.38
CA GLY A 135 12.68 -16.51 -0.27
C GLY A 135 13.28 -15.10 -0.45
N PRO A 136 14.05 -14.63 0.54
CA PRO A 136 14.40 -13.21 0.68
C PRO A 136 15.21 -12.63 -0.50
N LEU A 137 16.08 -13.44 -1.12
CA LEU A 137 16.87 -13.02 -2.28
C LEU A 137 15.97 -12.80 -3.50
N GLY A 138 15.10 -13.77 -3.82
CA GLY A 138 14.19 -13.65 -4.94
C GLY A 138 13.18 -12.53 -4.74
N ASP A 139 12.67 -12.33 -3.52
CA ASP A 139 11.79 -11.21 -3.18
C ASP A 139 12.47 -9.86 -3.45
N ALA A 140 13.72 -9.69 -3.02
CA ALA A 140 14.47 -8.46 -3.27
C ALA A 140 14.77 -8.22 -4.76
N LEU A 141 15.02 -9.29 -5.54
CA LEU A 141 15.21 -9.21 -6.99
C LEU A 141 13.89 -8.86 -7.72
N ARG A 142 12.76 -9.49 -7.34
CA ARG A 142 11.42 -9.11 -7.84
C ARG A 142 11.10 -7.66 -7.51
N LEU A 143 11.47 -7.18 -6.33
CA LEU A 143 11.29 -5.78 -5.95
C LEU A 143 12.16 -4.83 -6.78
N ALA A 144 13.38 -5.23 -7.13
CA ALA A 144 14.24 -4.47 -8.03
C ALA A 144 13.64 -4.40 -9.46
N LEU A 145 13.04 -5.48 -9.95
CA LEU A 145 12.27 -5.48 -11.21
C LEU A 145 11.10 -4.50 -11.12
N SER A 146 10.33 -4.52 -10.03
CA SER A 146 9.26 -3.55 -9.82
C SER A 146 9.77 -2.10 -9.82
N ARG A 147 10.88 -1.82 -9.14
CA ARG A 147 11.46 -0.45 -9.05
C ARG A 147 11.76 0.18 -10.40
N ILE A 148 12.17 -0.60 -11.40
CA ILE A 148 12.47 -0.07 -12.74
C ILE A 148 11.20 0.25 -13.53
N ILE A 149 10.03 -0.22 -13.08
CA ILE A 149 8.73 0.04 -13.68
C ILE A 149 8.00 1.16 -12.93
N ILE A 150 7.99 1.11 -11.60
CA ILE A 150 7.34 2.09 -10.72
C ILE A 150 8.22 3.34 -10.58
N THR A 151 8.17 4.20 -11.59
CA THR A 151 8.98 5.41 -11.70
C THR A 151 8.14 6.66 -11.97
N LYS A 152 8.73 7.83 -11.75
CA LYS A 152 8.09 9.12 -12.06
C LYS A 152 8.23 9.52 -13.54
N ASP A 153 9.40 9.35 -14.13
CA ASP A 153 9.72 9.95 -15.45
C ASP A 153 10.22 8.97 -16.51
N LEU A 154 11.25 8.18 -16.19
CA LEU A 154 11.85 7.22 -17.11
C LEU A 154 12.07 5.89 -16.40
N GLY A 155 11.57 4.82 -17.02
CA GLY A 155 11.69 3.45 -16.55
C GLY A 155 11.53 2.46 -17.70
N ALA A 156 11.36 1.19 -17.35
CA ALA A 156 11.20 0.09 -18.31
C ALA A 156 9.84 0.11 -19.03
N SER A 157 8.83 0.80 -18.46
CA SER A 157 7.56 1.03 -19.15
C SER A 157 7.57 2.32 -19.98
N LEU A 158 6.64 2.42 -20.92
CA LEU A 158 6.32 3.62 -21.69
C LEU A 158 5.49 4.64 -20.88
N ALA A 159 5.16 4.31 -19.63
CA ALA A 159 4.36 5.14 -18.75
C ALA A 159 5.21 6.15 -17.98
N ARG A 160 4.64 7.33 -17.73
CA ARG A 160 5.13 8.28 -16.74
C ARG A 160 4.23 8.29 -15.52
N ASP A 161 4.78 8.78 -14.41
CA ASP A 161 4.09 9.05 -13.14
C ASP A 161 3.44 7.81 -12.50
N VAL A 162 4.05 6.65 -12.73
CA VAL A 162 3.62 5.36 -12.15
C VAL A 162 3.80 5.37 -10.64
N SER A 163 4.89 5.97 -10.13
CA SER A 163 5.16 6.11 -8.70
C SER A 163 4.15 7.00 -7.95
N HIS A 164 3.30 7.72 -8.68
CA HIS A 164 2.18 8.49 -8.11
C HIS A 164 0.81 7.92 -8.47
N SER A 165 0.79 6.69 -8.99
CA SER A 165 -0.41 5.96 -9.40
C SER A 165 -1.23 6.67 -10.50
N ARG A 166 -0.54 7.45 -11.35
CA ARG A 166 -1.14 8.18 -12.49
C ARG A 166 -0.46 7.79 -13.81
N PRO A 167 -0.39 6.49 -14.14
CA PRO A 167 0.29 6.04 -15.35
C PRO A 167 -0.37 6.66 -16.58
N HIS A 168 0.43 7.34 -17.39
CA HIS A 168 0.01 7.89 -18.67
C HIS A 168 1.09 7.61 -19.71
N ARG A 169 0.67 7.11 -20.87
CA ARG A 169 1.58 6.75 -21.96
C ARG A 169 1.90 8.02 -22.74
N THR A 170 3.15 8.49 -22.66
CA THR A 170 3.59 9.70 -23.36
C THR A 170 4.58 9.42 -24.48
N ARG A 171 4.96 8.15 -24.68
CA ARG A 171 6.00 7.74 -25.63
C ARG A 171 5.63 6.40 -26.25
N LEU A 172 6.20 6.13 -27.43
CA LEU A 172 6.10 4.83 -28.11
C LEU A 172 7.35 3.96 -27.90
N THR A 173 8.48 4.59 -27.57
CA THR A 173 9.76 3.93 -27.26
C THR A 173 10.38 4.52 -26.00
N THR A 174 11.38 3.83 -25.43
CA THR A 174 12.16 4.31 -24.28
C THR A 174 13.63 3.90 -24.43
N PRO A 175 14.60 4.79 -24.18
CA PRO A 175 16.03 4.45 -24.19
C PRO A 175 16.47 3.70 -22.91
N PHE A 176 15.53 3.34 -22.04
CA PHE A 176 15.84 2.74 -20.74
C PHE A 176 16.46 1.34 -20.90
N SER A 177 17.68 1.17 -20.39
CA SER A 177 18.35 -0.12 -20.23
C SER A 177 17.79 -0.87 -19.03
N VAL A 178 17.07 -1.97 -19.27
CA VAL A 178 16.54 -2.84 -18.21
C VAL A 178 17.68 -3.39 -17.37
N ARG A 179 18.77 -3.84 -18.01
CA ARG A 179 19.98 -4.35 -17.36
C ARG A 179 20.55 -3.37 -16.34
N ASP A 180 20.88 -2.15 -16.77
CA ASP A 180 21.54 -1.19 -15.89
C ASP A 180 20.57 -0.62 -14.85
N GLY A 181 19.31 -0.43 -15.23
CA GLY A 181 18.25 -0.05 -14.33
C GLY A 181 18.08 -1.05 -13.18
N PHE A 182 18.07 -2.34 -13.52
CA PHE A 182 17.91 -3.43 -12.56
C PHE A 182 19.08 -3.48 -11.57
N LEU A 183 20.33 -3.41 -12.06
CA LEU A 183 21.51 -3.38 -11.19
C LEU A 183 21.52 -2.15 -10.26
N ARG A 184 21.14 -0.97 -10.76
CA ARG A 184 20.99 0.23 -9.91
C ARG A 184 19.87 0.08 -8.88
N ALA A 185 18.77 -0.56 -9.23
CA ALA A 185 17.66 -0.82 -8.31
C ALA A 185 18.07 -1.79 -7.19
N VAL A 186 18.81 -2.85 -7.53
CA VAL A 186 19.38 -3.79 -6.56
C VAL A 186 20.36 -3.08 -5.63
N GLU A 187 21.29 -2.28 -6.15
CA GLU A 187 22.25 -1.56 -5.29
C GLU A 187 21.54 -0.58 -4.35
N LEU A 188 20.49 0.08 -4.81
CA LEU A 188 19.69 0.93 -3.93
C LEU A 188 19.01 0.11 -2.82
N ILE A 189 18.41 -1.04 -3.13
CA ILE A 189 17.79 -1.89 -2.10
C ILE A 189 18.86 -2.37 -1.11
N ALA A 190 19.97 -2.90 -1.62
CA ALA A 190 21.08 -3.42 -0.83
C ALA A 190 21.65 -2.35 0.12
N SER A 191 22.00 -1.16 -0.39
CA SER A 191 22.52 -0.06 0.43
C SER A 191 21.55 0.42 1.53
N ARG A 192 20.23 0.31 1.32
CA ARG A 192 19.22 0.67 2.33
C ARG A 192 19.14 -0.39 3.43
N LEU A 193 19.22 -1.67 3.05
CA LEU A 193 19.25 -2.79 3.99
C LEU A 193 20.57 -2.84 4.77
N ASP A 194 21.71 -2.54 4.14
CA ASP A 194 23.02 -2.45 4.79
C ASP A 194 23.05 -1.31 5.83
N ALA A 195 22.47 -0.16 5.49
CA ALA A 195 22.44 1.01 6.38
C ALA A 195 21.51 0.80 7.59
N GLN A 196 20.43 0.02 7.42
CA GLN A 196 19.43 -0.24 8.44
C GLN A 196 18.99 -1.72 8.34
N PRO A 197 19.82 -2.67 8.81
CA PRO A 197 19.47 -4.09 8.73
C PRO A 197 18.22 -4.37 9.57
N PRO A 198 17.21 -5.06 9.05
CA PRO A 198 16.10 -5.54 9.87
C PRO A 198 16.56 -6.67 10.81
N GLN A 199 15.85 -6.84 11.92
CA GLN A 199 16.07 -7.94 12.86
C GLN A 199 15.34 -9.22 12.40
N ALA A 200 16.01 -10.37 12.50
CA ALA A 200 15.42 -11.66 12.16
C ALA A 200 14.22 -12.00 13.05
N GLY A 201 13.16 -12.54 12.44
CA GLY A 201 11.94 -12.97 13.15
C GLY A 201 11.09 -11.83 13.74
N ALA A 202 11.45 -10.57 13.48
CA ALA A 202 10.77 -9.42 14.05
C ALA A 202 9.49 -9.02 13.27
N ALA A 203 9.27 -9.56 12.07
CA ALA A 203 8.11 -9.25 11.25
C ALA A 203 7.43 -10.50 10.67
N GLU A 204 6.10 -10.48 10.64
CA GLU A 204 5.25 -11.49 10.01
C GLU A 204 4.32 -10.81 9.01
N ILE A 205 4.44 -11.18 7.72
CA ILE A 205 3.79 -10.45 6.62
C ILE A 205 3.04 -11.41 5.71
N ALA A 206 1.74 -11.13 5.51
CA ALA A 206 0.88 -11.93 4.64
C ALA A 206 -0.03 -11.07 3.75
N LEU A 207 -0.42 -11.64 2.60
CA LEU A 207 -1.46 -11.12 1.74
C LEU A 207 -2.82 -11.50 2.34
N GLU A 208 -3.53 -10.54 2.91
CA GLU A 208 -4.79 -10.78 3.62
C GLU A 208 -5.66 -9.52 3.62
N ASP A 209 -6.97 -9.70 3.64
CA ASP A 209 -7.93 -8.59 3.70
C ASP A 209 -8.09 -8.11 5.14
N ALA A 210 -7.94 -6.81 5.37
CA ALA A 210 -8.07 -6.20 6.69
C ALA A 210 -9.45 -6.40 7.35
N ARG A 211 -10.47 -6.74 6.56
CA ARG A 211 -11.84 -7.03 7.02
C ARG A 211 -12.03 -8.49 7.44
N HIS A 212 -11.02 -9.34 7.23
CA HIS A 212 -11.05 -10.75 7.61
C HIS A 212 -9.62 -11.28 7.83
N LEU A 213 -9.10 -11.10 9.04
CA LEU A 213 -7.76 -11.47 9.49
C LEU A 213 -7.72 -12.91 10.00
N ALA A 214 -8.10 -13.86 9.14
CA ALA A 214 -8.23 -15.28 9.49
C ALA A 214 -6.91 -15.92 9.99
N SER A 215 -5.77 -15.39 9.58
CA SER A 215 -4.45 -15.83 10.04
C SER A 215 -4.11 -15.43 11.48
N LEU A 216 -4.91 -14.56 12.11
CA LEU A 216 -4.67 -14.05 13.46
C LEU A 216 -5.71 -14.57 14.45
N ALA A 217 -5.21 -15.06 15.58
CA ALA A 217 -6.05 -15.48 16.69
C ALA A 217 -6.71 -14.28 17.40
N ASP A 218 -7.79 -14.55 18.12
CA ASP A 218 -8.41 -13.56 18.99
C ASP A 218 -7.41 -13.14 20.08
N HIS A 219 -7.44 -11.86 20.46
CA HIS A 219 -6.59 -11.33 21.53
C HIS A 219 -5.08 -11.63 21.35
N SER A 220 -4.59 -11.64 20.11
CA SER A 220 -3.21 -11.98 19.80
C SER A 220 -2.26 -10.77 19.72
N VAL A 221 -2.77 -9.54 19.65
CA VAL A 221 -1.95 -8.31 19.46
C VAL A 221 -2.16 -7.29 20.57
N ASP A 222 -1.11 -6.55 20.91
CA ASP A 222 -1.12 -5.54 21.98
C ASP A 222 -1.50 -4.16 21.45
N VAL A 223 -1.04 -3.83 20.23
CA VAL A 223 -1.27 -2.53 19.60
C VAL A 223 -1.63 -2.72 18.13
N VAL A 224 -2.65 -2.01 17.65
CA VAL A 224 -2.86 -1.77 16.22
C VAL A 224 -2.37 -0.36 15.90
N LEU A 225 -1.50 -0.20 14.92
CA LEU A 225 -1.13 1.12 14.38
C LEU A 225 -1.30 1.09 12.87
N THR A 226 -2.21 1.92 12.35
CA THR A 226 -2.51 1.91 10.91
C THR A 226 -3.06 3.24 10.40
N SER A 227 -3.22 3.33 9.07
CA SER A 227 -3.85 4.46 8.38
C SER A 227 -4.73 3.94 7.25
N PRO A 228 -6.04 3.71 7.50
CA PRO A 228 -6.93 3.20 6.47
C PRO A 228 -7.00 4.14 5.26
N PRO A 229 -7.18 3.59 4.04
CA PRO A 229 -7.38 4.41 2.87
C PRO A 229 -8.69 5.19 3.00
N TYR A 230 -8.63 6.51 2.91
CA TYR A 230 -9.83 7.35 2.87
C TYR A 230 -10.54 7.28 1.52
N LEU A 231 -11.82 7.64 1.47
CA LEU A 231 -12.58 7.70 0.23
C LEU A 231 -11.93 8.69 -0.76
N ASN A 232 -11.73 8.26 -2.01
CA ASN A 232 -10.91 8.93 -3.05
C ASN A 232 -9.40 8.99 -2.75
N ALA A 233 -8.88 8.12 -1.87
CA ALA A 233 -7.44 7.92 -1.72
C ALA A 233 -6.81 7.42 -3.04
N ILE A 234 -5.48 7.41 -3.04
CA ILE A 234 -4.71 6.99 -4.20
C ILE A 234 -5.00 5.52 -4.52
N ASP A 235 -5.36 5.26 -5.76
CA ASP A 235 -5.53 3.92 -6.31
C ASP A 235 -4.15 3.32 -6.68
N TYR A 236 -3.44 2.79 -5.69
CA TYR A 236 -2.08 2.21 -5.86
C TYR A 236 -2.03 1.11 -6.93
N LEU A 237 -3.04 0.23 -6.94
CA LEU A 237 -3.15 -0.90 -7.87
C LEU A 237 -3.20 -0.46 -9.34
N ARG A 238 -3.64 0.77 -9.64
CA ARG A 238 -3.57 1.33 -10.99
C ARG A 238 -2.14 1.42 -11.52
N GLY A 239 -1.18 1.77 -10.65
CA GLY A 239 0.24 1.81 -10.97
C GLY A 239 0.91 0.47 -10.78
N HIS A 240 0.64 -0.22 -9.67
CA HIS A 240 1.29 -1.49 -9.32
C HIS A 240 1.04 -2.59 -10.34
N ARG A 241 -0.13 -2.60 -11.00
CA ARG A 241 -0.41 -3.57 -12.07
C ARG A 241 0.61 -3.55 -13.21
N LEU A 242 1.29 -2.43 -13.48
CA LEU A 242 2.35 -2.39 -14.49
C LEU A 242 3.54 -3.26 -14.09
N ALA A 243 3.84 -3.38 -12.80
CA ALA A 243 4.90 -4.25 -12.29
C ALA A 243 4.38 -5.67 -12.05
N LEU A 244 3.20 -5.82 -11.44
CA LEU A 244 2.64 -7.12 -11.04
C LEU A 244 2.41 -8.08 -12.22
N VAL A 245 2.11 -7.59 -13.43
CA VAL A 245 2.02 -8.47 -14.62
C VAL A 245 3.34 -9.17 -14.94
N TRP A 246 4.48 -8.56 -14.60
CA TRP A 246 5.80 -9.18 -14.73
C TRP A 246 6.16 -10.06 -13.53
N LEU A 247 5.34 -10.08 -12.48
CA LEU A 247 5.53 -10.86 -11.27
C LEU A 247 4.50 -12.01 -11.15
N GLY A 248 3.93 -12.47 -12.27
CA GLY A 248 3.06 -13.64 -12.30
C GLY A 248 1.55 -13.36 -12.30
N TYR A 249 1.12 -12.10 -12.19
CA TYR A 249 -0.31 -11.77 -12.09
C TYR A 249 -0.96 -11.51 -13.45
N ARG A 250 -2.18 -12.02 -13.63
CA ARG A 250 -3.07 -11.63 -14.73
C ARG A 250 -3.85 -10.38 -14.38
N LEU A 251 -4.24 -9.59 -15.39
CA LEU A 251 -5.03 -8.38 -15.15
C LEU A 251 -6.39 -8.65 -14.50
N ARG A 252 -7.03 -9.79 -14.80
CA ARG A 252 -8.30 -10.18 -14.18
C ARG A 252 -8.19 -10.36 -12.66
N GLU A 253 -7.07 -10.90 -12.18
CA GLU A 253 -6.80 -11.10 -10.75
C GLU A 253 -6.57 -9.75 -10.05
N LEU A 254 -5.75 -8.90 -10.66
CA LEU A 254 -5.49 -7.55 -10.16
C LEU A 254 -6.74 -6.67 -10.15
N ARG A 255 -7.64 -6.87 -11.12
CA ARG A 255 -8.95 -6.21 -11.17
C ARG A 255 -9.84 -6.66 -10.01
N ALA A 256 -9.84 -7.95 -9.67
CA ALA A 256 -10.59 -8.48 -8.54
C ALA A 256 -10.06 -7.91 -7.21
N ILE A 257 -8.74 -7.93 -7.01
CA ILE A 257 -8.06 -7.33 -5.85
C ILE A 257 -8.46 -5.85 -5.71
N ARG A 258 -8.29 -5.06 -6.78
CA ARG A 258 -8.64 -3.63 -6.80
C ARG A 258 -10.12 -3.37 -6.55
N ALA A 259 -11.00 -4.23 -7.07
CA ALA A 259 -12.43 -4.08 -6.84
C ALA A 259 -12.80 -4.34 -5.37
N ASN A 260 -12.04 -5.21 -4.70
CA ASN A 260 -12.28 -5.60 -3.32
C ASN A 260 -11.67 -4.62 -2.30
N SER A 261 -10.61 -3.88 -2.62
CA SER A 261 -9.94 -2.96 -1.68
C SER A 261 -10.88 -1.98 -0.96
N ILE A 262 -10.58 -1.71 0.32
CA ILE A 262 -11.26 -0.66 1.10
C ILE A 262 -11.08 0.69 0.41
N GLY A 263 -12.16 1.45 0.28
CA GLY A 263 -12.16 2.75 -0.40
C GLY A 263 -12.26 2.67 -1.93
N ALA A 264 -12.42 1.47 -2.51
CA ALA A 264 -12.68 1.32 -3.94
C ALA A 264 -14.01 2.00 -4.33
N GLU A 265 -14.01 2.70 -5.48
CA GLU A 265 -15.13 3.46 -6.02
C GLU A 265 -16.30 2.57 -6.52
N ARG A 266 -16.95 1.82 -5.62
CA ARG A 266 -18.12 0.98 -5.91
C ARG A 266 -19.16 1.11 -4.80
N ALA A 267 -20.42 0.88 -5.16
CA ALA A 267 -21.51 0.72 -4.20
C ALA A 267 -21.42 -0.66 -3.50
N PRO A 268 -22.15 -0.86 -2.39
CA PRO A 268 -22.29 -2.17 -1.77
C PRO A 268 -22.87 -3.18 -2.76
N VAL A 269 -22.67 -4.46 -2.49
CA VAL A 269 -23.38 -5.51 -3.22
C VAL A 269 -24.90 -5.35 -3.01
N PRO A 270 -25.74 -5.64 -4.03
CA PRO A 270 -27.19 -5.59 -3.86
C PRO A 270 -27.65 -6.43 -2.67
N GLY A 271 -28.50 -5.85 -1.81
CA GLY A 271 -28.98 -6.52 -0.59
C GLY A 271 -28.01 -6.46 0.60
N ALA A 272 -26.90 -5.73 0.51
CA ALA A 272 -26.02 -5.51 1.66
C ALA A 272 -26.79 -4.92 2.85
N ASP A 273 -26.52 -5.45 4.05
CA ASP A 273 -27.13 -4.95 5.27
C ASP A 273 -26.54 -3.58 5.64
N LEU A 274 -27.40 -2.57 5.69
CA LEU A 274 -27.04 -1.20 6.04
C LEU A 274 -27.46 -0.83 7.48
N THR A 275 -27.96 -1.77 8.27
CA THR A 275 -28.37 -1.55 9.67
C THR A 275 -27.23 -1.00 10.51
N ALA A 276 -26.00 -1.46 10.28
CA ALA A 276 -24.80 -0.93 10.94
C ALA A 276 -24.60 0.60 10.73
N LEU A 277 -25.22 1.17 9.69
CA LEU A 277 -25.17 2.59 9.35
C LEU A 277 -26.42 3.37 9.79
N GLN A 278 -27.50 2.67 10.18
CA GLN A 278 -28.72 3.29 10.72
C GLN A 278 -28.36 3.93 12.08
N ASP A 279 -28.84 5.14 12.34
CA ASP A 279 -28.56 5.93 13.57
C ASP A 279 -27.13 6.47 13.73
N LEU A 280 -26.46 6.77 12.62
CA LEU A 280 -25.26 7.62 12.62
C LEU A 280 -25.60 9.00 12.01
N PRO A 281 -26.07 9.98 12.80
CA PRO A 281 -26.58 11.25 12.26
C PRO A 281 -25.56 12.00 11.37
N PRO A 282 -24.25 12.10 11.74
CA PRO A 282 -23.27 12.72 10.85
C PRO A 282 -23.06 11.96 9.53
N CYS A 283 -23.25 10.64 9.53
CA CYS A 283 -23.25 9.85 8.30
C CYS A 283 -24.46 10.20 7.43
N GLN A 284 -25.66 10.27 8.02
CA GLN A 284 -26.90 10.53 7.30
C GLN A 284 -26.92 11.91 6.64
N GLU A 285 -26.51 12.95 7.37
CA GLU A 285 -26.38 14.33 6.84
C GLU A 285 -25.43 14.38 5.64
N THR A 286 -24.30 13.67 5.73
CA THR A 286 -23.31 13.60 4.65
C THR A 286 -23.83 12.81 3.45
N LEU A 287 -24.51 11.69 3.69
CA LEU A 287 -25.09 10.83 2.65
C LEU A 287 -26.20 11.53 1.85
N GLN A 288 -27.00 12.37 2.50
CA GLN A 288 -28.08 13.14 1.86
C GLN A 288 -27.54 14.21 0.90
N GLN A 289 -26.35 14.77 1.16
CA GLN A 289 -25.71 15.77 0.31
C GLN A 289 -25.06 15.18 -0.95
N LEU A 290 -24.85 13.86 -1.00
CA LEU A 290 -24.16 13.19 -2.10
C LEU A 290 -25.14 12.66 -3.17
N PRO A 291 -24.76 12.71 -4.46
CA PRO A 291 -25.49 12.02 -5.52
C PRO A 291 -25.53 10.49 -5.30
N SER A 292 -26.44 9.79 -5.98
CA SER A 292 -26.71 8.36 -5.76
C SER A 292 -25.47 7.47 -5.85
N ARG A 293 -24.61 7.71 -6.85
CA ARG A 293 -23.37 6.96 -7.06
C ARG A 293 -22.40 7.14 -5.89
N GLU A 294 -22.09 8.37 -5.53
CA GLU A 294 -21.17 8.72 -4.45
C GLU A 294 -21.71 8.32 -3.07
N ARG A 295 -23.03 8.38 -2.88
CA ARG A 295 -23.70 7.85 -1.69
C ARG A 295 -23.45 6.36 -1.54
N GLY A 296 -23.59 5.59 -2.62
CA GLY A 296 -23.25 4.16 -2.63
C GLY A 296 -21.77 3.93 -2.28
N MET A 297 -20.85 4.72 -2.82
CA MET A 297 -19.42 4.61 -2.47
C MET A 297 -19.17 4.85 -0.98
N LEU A 298 -19.79 5.88 -0.40
CA LEU A 298 -19.66 6.15 1.03
C LEU A 298 -20.29 5.05 1.89
N GLN A 299 -21.46 4.52 1.50
CA GLN A 299 -22.09 3.40 2.21
C GLN A 299 -21.17 2.18 2.24
N ARG A 300 -20.62 1.78 1.09
CA ARG A 300 -19.67 0.65 1.02
C ARG A 300 -18.46 0.89 1.91
N TYR A 301 -17.86 2.07 1.81
CA TYR A 301 -16.70 2.43 2.61
C TYR A 301 -16.97 2.35 4.11
N LEU A 302 -18.12 2.81 4.58
CA LEU A 302 -18.49 2.72 6.00
C LEU A 302 -18.71 1.27 6.45
N LEU A 303 -19.28 0.40 5.61
CA LEU A 303 -19.39 -1.03 5.90
C LEU A 303 -18.00 -1.69 5.98
N ASP A 304 -17.11 -1.34 5.06
CA ASP A 304 -15.73 -1.83 5.06
C ASP A 304 -14.99 -1.42 6.34
N LEU A 305 -15.15 -0.17 6.78
CA LEU A 305 -14.59 0.32 8.05
C LEU A 305 -15.19 -0.40 9.27
N ALA A 306 -16.50 -0.68 9.25
CA ALA A 306 -17.15 -1.40 10.34
C ALA A 306 -16.60 -2.84 10.48
N ALA A 307 -16.37 -3.52 9.36
CA ALA A 307 -15.75 -4.85 9.34
C ALA A 307 -14.27 -4.82 9.76
N LEU A 308 -13.50 -3.83 9.29
CA LEU A 308 -12.13 -3.58 9.76
C LEU A 308 -12.08 -3.39 11.28
N LEU A 309 -12.98 -2.57 11.84
CA LEU A 309 -13.04 -2.30 13.27
C LEU A 309 -13.44 -3.54 14.08
N ALA A 310 -14.33 -4.38 13.55
CA ALA A 310 -14.67 -5.66 14.17
C ALA A 310 -13.43 -6.57 14.28
N GLU A 311 -12.65 -6.69 13.20
CA GLU A 311 -11.42 -7.48 13.20
C GLU A 311 -10.36 -6.88 14.13
N MET A 312 -10.17 -5.56 14.12
CA MET A 312 -9.28 -4.89 15.06
C MET A 312 -9.68 -5.17 16.52
N ARG A 313 -10.98 -5.14 16.83
CA ARG A 313 -11.50 -5.43 18.17
C ARG A 313 -11.26 -6.88 18.59
N ARG A 314 -11.42 -7.82 17.65
CA ARG A 314 -11.25 -9.26 17.85
C ARG A 314 -9.79 -9.60 18.17
N VAL A 315 -8.85 -9.09 17.36
CA VAL A 315 -7.42 -9.45 17.49
C VAL A 315 -6.72 -8.70 18.63
N LEU A 316 -7.23 -7.53 19.05
CA LEU A 316 -6.68 -6.79 20.18
C LEU A 316 -6.93 -7.53 21.50
N ARG A 317 -5.88 -7.61 22.33
CA ARG A 317 -5.99 -8.06 23.73
C ARG A 317 -6.86 -7.12 24.54
N PRO A 318 -7.51 -7.58 25.63
CA PRO A 318 -8.10 -6.69 26.62
C PRO A 318 -7.05 -5.66 27.12
N GLY A 319 -7.43 -4.38 27.17
CA GLY A 319 -6.50 -3.27 27.45
C GLY A 319 -5.55 -2.88 26.30
N GLY A 320 -5.63 -3.58 25.16
CA GLY A 320 -4.89 -3.24 23.94
C GLY A 320 -5.36 -1.92 23.33
N ARG A 321 -4.49 -1.31 22.51
CA ARG A 321 -4.75 0.01 21.91
C ARG A 321 -4.76 -0.02 20.39
N ALA A 322 -5.72 0.67 19.78
CA ALA A 322 -5.72 1.00 18.36
C ALA A 322 -5.36 2.48 18.15
N ILE A 323 -4.26 2.73 17.44
CA ILE A 323 -3.78 4.05 17.05
C ILE A 323 -4.01 4.19 15.54
N VAL A 324 -4.90 5.11 15.15
CA VAL A 324 -5.33 5.24 13.76
C VAL A 324 -5.08 6.66 13.26
N VAL A 325 -4.34 6.77 12.16
CA VAL A 325 -4.03 8.06 11.52
C VAL A 325 -4.98 8.29 10.35
N LEU A 326 -5.80 9.34 10.44
CA LEU A 326 -6.93 9.59 9.54
C LEU A 326 -6.85 10.99 8.93
N GLY A 327 -7.03 11.06 7.61
CA GLY A 327 -7.21 12.30 6.88
C GLY A 327 -8.67 12.55 6.52
N ASN A 328 -9.19 13.74 6.77
CA ASN A 328 -10.54 14.13 6.30
C ASN A 328 -10.52 14.38 4.79
N SER A 329 -11.48 13.86 4.03
CA SER A 329 -11.46 13.97 2.58
C SER A 329 -12.62 14.83 2.05
N CYS A 330 -12.69 14.97 0.73
CA CYS A 330 -13.78 15.65 0.06
C CYS A 330 -14.23 14.79 -1.12
N LEU A 331 -15.54 14.59 -1.24
CA LEU A 331 -16.17 13.85 -2.33
C LEU A 331 -17.19 14.77 -3.01
N ARG A 332 -16.94 15.12 -4.28
CA ARG A 332 -17.81 16.04 -5.05
C ARG A 332 -18.11 17.38 -4.37
N GLY A 333 -17.15 17.92 -3.61
CA GLY A 333 -17.33 19.18 -2.88
C GLY A 333 -17.95 19.03 -1.49
N VAL A 334 -18.47 17.84 -1.15
CA VAL A 334 -18.96 17.51 0.19
C VAL A 334 -17.77 17.10 1.06
N PHE A 335 -17.59 17.78 2.19
CA PHE A 335 -16.51 17.49 3.14
C PHE A 335 -16.86 16.24 3.97
N LEU A 336 -15.92 15.30 4.03
CA LEU A 336 -16.06 14.04 4.77
C LEU A 336 -15.19 14.09 6.03
N GLN A 337 -15.83 14.12 7.19
CA GLN A 337 -15.17 14.05 8.49
C GLN A 337 -14.76 12.60 8.82
N ASN A 338 -13.86 12.02 8.03
CA ASN A 338 -13.44 10.62 8.14
C ASN A 338 -13.04 10.22 9.56
N ALA A 339 -12.31 11.08 10.29
CA ALA A 339 -11.94 10.80 11.67
C ALA A 339 -13.15 10.61 12.58
N ARG A 340 -14.18 11.46 12.42
CA ARG A 340 -15.41 11.41 13.21
C ARG A 340 -16.27 10.21 12.83
N LEU A 341 -16.39 9.92 11.53
CA LEU A 341 -17.12 8.75 11.04
C LEU A 341 -16.49 7.45 11.56
N PHE A 342 -15.15 7.37 11.51
CA PHE A 342 -14.40 6.23 12.05
C PHE A 342 -14.63 6.06 13.55
N TRP A 343 -14.54 7.14 14.34
CA TRP A 343 -14.79 7.09 15.78
C TRP A 343 -16.21 6.60 16.11
N LEU A 344 -17.24 7.10 15.43
CA LEU A 344 -18.62 6.67 15.69
C LEU A 344 -18.82 5.17 15.41
N LEU A 345 -18.18 4.65 14.36
CA LEU A 345 -18.19 3.21 14.08
C LEU A 345 -17.39 2.44 15.15
N ALA A 346 -16.25 2.95 15.59
CA ALA A 346 -15.42 2.31 16.61
C ALA A 346 -16.15 2.21 17.95
N GLN A 347 -16.86 3.27 18.35
CA GLN A 347 -17.67 3.29 19.56
C GLN A 347 -18.75 2.19 19.55
N ARG A 348 -19.39 1.95 18.39
CA ARG A 348 -20.36 0.85 18.22
C ARG A 348 -19.73 -0.54 18.36
N GLN A 349 -18.45 -0.68 18.01
CA GLN A 349 -17.68 -1.90 18.21
C GLN A 349 -17.08 -2.01 19.62
N GLY A 350 -17.50 -1.13 20.56
CA GLY A 350 -17.10 -1.20 21.96
C GLY A 350 -15.74 -0.60 22.28
N PHE A 351 -15.15 0.18 21.36
CA PHE A 351 -13.93 0.96 21.67
C PHE A 351 -14.25 2.18 22.51
N GLN A 352 -13.30 2.57 23.37
CA GLN A 352 -13.31 3.84 24.08
C GLN A 352 -12.27 4.80 23.49
N LEU A 353 -12.57 6.10 23.52
CA LEU A 353 -11.64 7.13 23.06
C LEU A 353 -10.67 7.48 24.19
N GLU A 354 -9.37 7.25 23.96
CA GLU A 354 -8.32 7.68 24.89
C GLU A 354 -7.72 9.03 24.51
N ARG A 355 -7.48 9.24 23.21
CA ARG A 355 -6.79 10.43 22.72
C ARG A 355 -7.23 10.81 21.31
N TRP A 356 -7.38 12.12 21.08
CA TRP A 356 -7.64 12.73 19.79
C TRP A 356 -6.66 13.88 19.56
N VAL A 357 -5.78 13.76 18.57
CA VAL A 357 -4.79 14.80 18.24
C VAL A 357 -4.92 15.17 16.78
N GLU A 358 -5.09 16.46 16.49
CA GLU A 358 -4.97 17.01 15.14
C GLU A 358 -3.58 17.63 14.94
N ARG A 359 -2.98 17.39 13.78
CA ARG A 359 -1.68 17.95 13.42
C ARG A 359 -1.65 18.40 11.97
N GLU A 360 -0.82 19.38 11.67
CA GLU A 360 -0.64 19.83 10.29
C GLU A 360 0.16 18.83 9.44
N LEU A 361 -0.26 18.70 8.18
CA LEU A 361 0.43 17.96 7.13
C LEU A 361 1.45 18.88 6.44
N PRO A 362 2.75 18.52 6.44
CA PRO A 362 3.79 19.29 5.77
C PRO A 362 3.46 19.53 4.29
N PRO A 363 3.74 20.73 3.74
CA PRO A 363 3.39 21.09 2.35
C PRO A 363 3.88 20.11 1.28
N ASN A 364 5.08 19.53 1.46
CA ASN A 364 5.71 18.55 0.57
C ASN A 364 5.10 17.13 0.67
N ARG A 365 4.22 16.89 1.64
CA ARG A 365 3.47 15.64 1.80
C ARG A 365 2.00 15.79 1.42
N ARG A 366 1.61 16.98 0.94
CA ARG A 366 0.28 17.25 0.38
C ARG A 366 0.21 16.69 -1.03
N TYR A 367 -0.66 15.71 -1.25
CA TYR A 367 -0.63 14.90 -2.47
C TYR A 367 -1.40 15.50 -3.67
N LEU A 368 -2.08 16.64 -3.50
CA LEU A 368 -2.81 17.29 -4.59
C LEU A 368 -2.17 18.64 -4.94
N PRO A 369 -1.79 18.89 -6.22
CA PRO A 369 -1.11 20.11 -6.62
C PRO A 369 -1.98 21.34 -6.32
N PRO A 370 -1.38 22.48 -5.91
CA PRO A 370 -2.12 23.68 -5.53
C PRO A 370 -2.99 24.20 -6.71
N PRO A 371 -4.18 24.74 -6.42
CA PRO A 371 -5.09 25.22 -7.46
C PRO A 371 -4.51 26.42 -8.21
N ARG A 372 -4.73 26.51 -9.53
CA ARG A 372 -4.23 27.58 -10.41
C ARG A 372 -5.25 28.74 -10.62
N THR A 373 -6.49 28.63 -10.14
CA THR A 373 -7.55 29.65 -10.38
C THR A 373 -8.44 29.91 -9.16
N ALA A 374 -8.98 31.14 -9.09
CA ALA A 374 -9.77 31.66 -7.97
C ALA A 374 -11.15 30.98 -7.79
N HIS A 375 -11.72 30.38 -8.84
CA HIS A 375 -12.98 29.62 -8.79
C HIS A 375 -12.90 28.33 -7.94
N GLN A 376 -11.70 28.01 -7.45
CA GLN A 376 -11.39 26.89 -6.58
C GLN A 376 -11.20 27.30 -5.11
N ALA A 377 -11.80 28.40 -4.64
CA ALA A 377 -11.74 28.79 -3.22
C ALA A 377 -12.30 27.70 -2.27
N LEU A 378 -13.20 26.83 -2.74
CA LEU A 378 -13.67 25.62 -2.05
C LEU A 378 -12.56 24.56 -1.85
N LEU A 379 -11.49 24.60 -2.64
CA LEU A 379 -10.28 23.78 -2.47
C LEU A 379 -9.33 24.31 -1.38
N LYS A 380 -9.66 25.39 -0.65
CA LYS A 380 -8.98 25.73 0.61
C LYS A 380 -9.31 24.73 1.73
N ARG A 381 -10.42 23.99 1.65
CA ARG A 381 -10.82 22.90 2.57
C ARG A 381 -10.04 21.59 2.36
N ARG A 382 -8.83 21.64 1.80
CA ARG A 382 -7.95 20.48 1.60
C ARG A 382 -7.40 19.99 2.95
N MET A 383 -6.98 18.72 3.02
CA MET A 383 -6.24 18.13 4.15
C MET A 383 -4.96 18.92 4.44
N HIS A 384 -5.08 19.98 5.23
CA HIS A 384 -3.93 20.60 5.88
C HIS A 384 -3.62 19.91 7.19
N THR A 385 -4.52 19.04 7.66
CA THR A 385 -4.37 18.30 8.90
C THR A 385 -4.66 16.81 8.71
N GLU A 386 -4.07 16.01 9.58
CA GLU A 386 -4.43 14.63 9.87
C GLU A 386 -4.76 14.50 11.36
N THR A 387 -5.61 13.53 11.67
CA THR A 387 -6.06 13.23 13.03
C THR A 387 -5.49 11.89 13.46
N ILE A 388 -4.84 11.86 14.62
CA ILE A 388 -4.41 10.64 15.29
C ILE A 388 -5.45 10.33 16.38
N VAL A 389 -6.12 9.20 16.24
CA VAL A 389 -7.11 8.71 17.20
C VAL A 389 -6.54 7.51 17.93
N THR A 390 -6.49 7.55 19.25
CA THR A 390 -6.12 6.40 20.10
C THR A 390 -7.36 5.88 20.79
N LEU A 391 -7.61 4.59 20.60
CA LEU A 391 -8.75 3.85 21.09
C LEU A 391 -8.29 2.69 21.97
N SER A 392 -9.03 2.38 23.02
CA SER A 392 -8.80 1.18 23.84
C SER A 392 -9.91 0.16 23.69
N SER A 393 -9.52 -1.12 23.69
CA SER A 393 -10.45 -2.23 23.86
C SER A 393 -10.55 -2.56 25.34
N LEU A 394 -11.75 -2.41 25.91
CA LEU A 394 -12.06 -2.87 27.27
C LEU A 394 -11.77 -4.37 27.46
#